data_AF-A0A2H6NB06-F1
#
_entry.id   AF-A0A2H6NB06-F1
#
_cell.length_a   1.000
_cell.length_b   1.000
_cell.length_c   1.000
_cell.angle_alpha   90.00
_cell.angle_beta   90.00
_cell.angle_gamma   90.00
#
_symmetry.space_group_name_H-M   'P 1'
#
loop_
_entity.id
_entity.type
_entity.pdbx_description
1 polymer ?
#
loop_
_entity_poly.entity_id
_entity_poly.type
_entity_poly.pdbx_seq_one_letter_code
_entity_poly.pdbx_strand_id
1 'polypeptide(L)'
;DSETTVETIKLGGVSSTEELDIRTLQTKNRKLAEMLDQRQAIEDELREHIEKLEKRQATDDASLLIVNRYWSQFDENIRIILKRYDLDQGLGDLLSERKALVVPEPEPDSDSNQERKDERDRGEIFEPAFSFLATLASSTSEEMESQLQERFESSRRAVTQIVTMYDKLQERVNVLSQKLNSGDVSLMEEAVQELNSYLANENRRLQELADLLQEKHRSMSQEFSKLQGKVETAESRVSVLETTIEDLQWDTDKIRKREQRLNRHLADVLERVNSKGYKVYGAGSSLYGGTITINSRKFEEMNAELEENQELAQNRLSELEKLRQDLEEVTTQNDKLKVDLRRAVEEVVKETPEYRCMQSQFSVLYNESLQLKSQLDEARTLLHGTRSTHQRQVELIERDEVSLHKKLRTEVIQLEDTLAQVRKEYEMLRIEFEQTLAANEQAGPINREMRHLISSPQNHNHQPKGEELR
;
A
#
# COMPACT_ATOMS: atom_id res chain seq x y z
N ASP A 1 96.94 13.71 -42.35
CA ASP A 1 95.65 13.23 -42.88
C ASP A 1 94.61 13.19 -41.78
N SER A 2 93.33 13.22 -42.15
CA SER A 2 92.21 13.48 -41.24
C SER A 2 91.37 12.24 -40.97
N GLU A 3 91.32 11.78 -39.72
CA GLU A 3 90.38 10.73 -39.29
C GLU A 3 88.96 11.33 -39.18
N THR A 4 88.06 10.93 -40.09
CA THR A 4 86.64 11.27 -40.01
C THR A 4 85.92 10.32 -39.05
N THR A 5 85.67 10.77 -37.82
CA THR A 5 84.82 10.08 -36.85
C THR A 5 83.36 10.09 -37.32
N VAL A 6 82.84 8.93 -37.73
CA VAL A 6 81.43 8.77 -38.14
C VAL A 6 80.54 8.57 -36.92
N GLU A 7 79.82 9.61 -36.50
CA GLU A 7 78.82 9.48 -35.44
C GLU A 7 77.65 8.58 -35.89
N THR A 8 77.42 7.49 -35.15
CA THR A 8 76.37 6.53 -35.47
C THR A 8 75.04 6.98 -34.86
N ILE A 9 74.22 7.70 -35.64
CA ILE A 9 72.89 8.13 -35.21
C ILE A 9 72.03 6.90 -34.88
N LYS A 10 71.75 6.67 -33.60
CA LYS A 10 70.78 5.66 -33.15
C LYS A 10 69.37 6.13 -33.48
N LEU A 11 68.89 5.76 -34.66
CA LEU A 11 67.46 5.80 -34.96
C LEU A 11 66.71 4.98 -33.91
N GLY A 12 65.75 5.62 -33.23
CA GLY A 12 64.90 4.94 -32.24
C GLY A 12 64.08 3.82 -32.90
N GLY A 13 63.81 2.76 -32.14
CA GLY A 13 63.06 1.60 -32.65
C GLY A 13 61.70 2.02 -33.20
N VAL A 14 61.49 1.78 -34.49
CA VAL A 14 60.20 2.00 -35.16
C VAL A 14 59.26 0.90 -34.71
N SER A 15 58.17 1.25 -34.01
CA SER A 15 57.11 0.28 -33.64
C SER A 15 56.65 -0.50 -34.88
N SER A 16 56.55 -1.82 -34.76
CA SER A 16 56.01 -2.63 -35.86
C SER A 16 54.55 -2.28 -36.14
N THR A 17 54.08 -2.59 -37.34
CA THR A 17 52.66 -2.43 -37.70
C THR A 17 51.76 -3.22 -36.75
N GLU A 18 52.19 -4.41 -36.33
CA GLU A 18 51.46 -5.24 -35.36
C GLU A 18 51.34 -4.56 -33.99
N GLU A 19 52.37 -3.85 -33.51
CA GLU A 19 52.26 -3.07 -32.25
C GLU A 19 51.21 -1.96 -32.35
N LEU A 20 51.13 -1.30 -33.51
CA LEU A 20 50.16 -0.22 -33.76
C LEU A 20 48.74 -0.78 -33.91
N ASP A 21 48.58 -1.92 -34.57
CA ASP A 21 47.30 -2.62 -34.68
C ASP A 21 46.83 -3.17 -33.32
N ILE A 22 47.72 -3.74 -32.50
CA ILE A 22 47.40 -4.18 -31.14
C ILE A 22 46.95 -3.00 -30.26
N ARG A 23 47.64 -1.85 -30.30
CA ARG A 23 47.21 -0.63 -29.59
C ARG A 23 45.86 -0.11 -30.11
N THR A 24 45.60 -0.25 -31.40
CA THR A 24 44.31 0.12 -32.04
C THR A 24 43.18 -0.82 -31.63
N LEU A 25 43.44 -2.12 -31.49
CA LEU A 25 42.48 -3.11 -30.99
C LEU A 25 42.22 -2.92 -29.48
N GLN A 26 43.25 -2.64 -28.68
CA GLN A 26 43.09 -2.35 -27.25
C GLN A 26 42.21 -1.11 -27.00
N THR A 27 42.41 -0.04 -27.78
CA THR A 27 41.59 1.18 -27.67
C THR A 27 40.16 0.99 -28.20
N LYS A 28 39.95 0.17 -29.24
CA LYS A 28 38.60 -0.26 -29.68
C LYS A 28 37.90 -1.11 -28.62
N ASN A 29 38.58 -2.11 -28.05
CA ASN A 29 38.01 -2.96 -27.00
C ASN A 29 37.68 -2.18 -25.72
N ARG A 30 38.51 -1.19 -25.33
CA ARG A 30 38.18 -0.30 -24.22
C ARG A 30 36.89 0.48 -24.47
N LYS A 31 36.72 1.07 -25.66
CA LYS A 31 35.47 1.76 -26.03
C LYS A 31 34.26 0.82 -26.11
N LEU A 32 34.46 -0.44 -26.51
CA LEU A 32 33.39 -1.45 -26.49
C LEU A 32 32.98 -1.82 -25.06
N ALA A 33 33.94 -1.93 -24.13
CA ALA A 33 33.64 -2.11 -22.70
C ALA A 33 32.90 -0.88 -22.13
N GLU A 34 33.40 0.33 -22.38
CA GLU A 34 32.77 1.58 -21.93
C GLU A 34 31.30 1.72 -22.44
N MET A 35 31.01 1.27 -23.66
CA MET A 35 29.63 1.22 -24.19
C MET A 35 28.78 0.07 -23.63
N LEU A 36 29.38 -1.06 -23.25
CA LEU A 36 28.69 -2.16 -22.57
C LEU A 36 28.30 -1.76 -21.14
N ASP A 37 29.22 -1.13 -20.40
CA ASP A 37 28.97 -0.61 -19.05
C ASP A 37 27.86 0.44 -19.06
N GLN A 38 27.88 1.37 -20.02
CA GLN A 38 26.80 2.35 -20.24
C GLN A 38 25.46 1.68 -20.58
N ARG A 39 25.47 0.67 -21.43
CA ARG A 39 24.25 -0.10 -21.74
C ARG A 39 23.72 -0.82 -20.50
N GLN A 40 24.59 -1.44 -19.71
CA GLN A 40 24.17 -2.18 -18.52
C GLN A 40 23.52 -1.24 -17.49
N ALA A 41 24.11 -0.07 -17.25
CA ALA A 41 23.51 0.95 -16.39
C ALA A 41 22.10 1.37 -16.84
N ILE A 42 21.90 1.60 -18.14
CA ILE A 42 20.57 1.91 -18.71
C ILE A 42 19.62 0.72 -18.58
N GLU A 43 20.09 -0.51 -18.76
CA GLU A 43 19.27 -1.71 -18.61
C GLU A 43 18.84 -1.93 -17.14
N ASP A 44 19.72 -1.63 -16.19
CA ASP A 44 19.44 -1.71 -14.74
C ASP A 44 18.50 -0.59 -14.28
N GLU A 45 18.65 0.64 -14.77
CA GLU A 45 17.70 1.75 -14.56
C GLU A 45 16.30 1.41 -15.11
N LEU A 46 16.22 0.81 -16.30
CA LEU A 46 14.95 0.37 -16.89
C LEU A 46 14.30 -0.77 -16.10
N ARG A 47 15.10 -1.75 -15.61
CA ARG A 47 14.60 -2.82 -14.73
C ARG A 47 14.02 -2.26 -13.43
N GLU A 48 14.73 -1.33 -12.78
CA GLU A 48 14.25 -0.69 -11.55
C GLU A 48 12.99 0.17 -11.80
N HIS A 49 12.86 0.79 -12.99
CA HIS A 49 11.67 1.52 -13.38
C HIS A 49 10.46 0.60 -13.62
N ILE A 50 10.67 -0.55 -14.27
CA ILE A 50 9.63 -1.57 -14.47
C ILE A 50 9.14 -2.10 -13.11
N GLU A 51 10.04 -2.48 -12.20
CA GLU A 51 9.66 -2.97 -10.87
C GLU A 51 8.85 -1.94 -10.06
N LYS A 52 9.16 -0.64 -10.20
CA LYS A 52 8.39 0.46 -9.60
C LYS A 52 7.01 0.61 -10.23
N LEU A 53 6.88 0.42 -11.54
CA LEU A 53 5.60 0.45 -12.24
C LEU A 53 4.73 -0.76 -11.90
N GLU A 54 5.28 -1.97 -11.85
CA GLU A 54 4.56 -3.19 -11.47
C GLU A 54 4.01 -3.11 -10.04
N LYS A 55 4.83 -2.67 -9.08
CA LYS A 55 4.41 -2.45 -7.68
C LYS A 55 3.31 -1.39 -7.57
N ARG A 56 3.38 -0.34 -8.39
CA ARG A 56 2.31 0.66 -8.47
C ARG A 56 1.04 0.06 -9.08
N GLN A 57 1.15 -0.65 -10.20
CA GLN A 57 0.01 -1.26 -10.88
C GLN A 57 -0.76 -2.19 -9.94
N ALA A 58 -0.09 -3.07 -9.20
CA ALA A 58 -0.73 -3.94 -8.21
C ALA A 58 -1.50 -3.15 -7.11
N THR A 59 -1.06 -1.93 -6.79
CA THR A 59 -1.72 -1.03 -5.83
C THR A 59 -2.93 -0.32 -6.46
N ASP A 60 -2.79 0.14 -7.71
CA ASP A 60 -3.85 0.79 -8.48
C ASP A 60 -4.97 -0.23 -8.82
N ASP A 61 -4.63 -1.46 -9.22
CA ASP A 61 -5.55 -2.59 -9.48
C ASP A 61 -6.36 -3.00 -8.23
N ALA A 62 -5.68 -3.12 -7.07
CA ALA A 62 -6.35 -3.39 -5.80
C ALA A 62 -7.35 -2.26 -5.43
N SER A 63 -6.99 -1.02 -5.72
CA SER A 63 -7.85 0.15 -5.51
C SER A 63 -9.08 0.12 -6.44
N LEU A 64 -8.90 -0.23 -7.72
CA LEU A 64 -9.99 -0.38 -8.69
C LEU A 64 -10.98 -1.50 -8.30
N LEU A 65 -10.48 -2.64 -7.81
CA LEU A 65 -11.32 -3.72 -7.29
C LEU A 65 -12.17 -3.27 -6.08
N ILE A 66 -11.59 -2.50 -5.16
CA ILE A 66 -12.30 -1.94 -4.00
C ILE A 66 -13.40 -0.97 -4.46
N VAL A 67 -13.12 -0.07 -5.40
CA VAL A 67 -14.10 0.89 -5.95
C VAL A 67 -15.25 0.15 -6.65
N ASN A 68 -14.96 -0.83 -7.51
CA ASN A 68 -16.00 -1.59 -8.20
C ASN A 68 -16.86 -2.41 -7.23
N ARG A 69 -16.28 -2.96 -6.14
CA ARG A 69 -17.04 -3.64 -5.08
C ARG A 69 -18.05 -2.69 -4.43
N TYR A 70 -17.63 -1.48 -4.05
CA TYR A 70 -18.52 -0.51 -3.42
C TYR A 70 -19.58 0.05 -4.37
N TRP A 71 -19.25 0.32 -5.64
CA TRP A 71 -20.24 0.73 -6.64
C TRP A 71 -21.28 -0.39 -6.86
N SER A 72 -20.85 -1.65 -6.94
CA SER A 72 -21.77 -2.79 -7.09
C SER A 72 -22.67 -3.00 -5.87
N GLN A 73 -22.17 -2.72 -4.66
CA GLN A 73 -22.98 -2.69 -3.45
C GLN A 73 -23.99 -1.52 -3.44
N PHE A 74 -23.60 -0.35 -3.95
CA PHE A 74 -24.48 0.82 -4.09
C PHE A 74 -25.62 0.56 -5.08
N ASP A 75 -25.32 -0.02 -6.25
CA ASP A 75 -26.34 -0.39 -7.24
C ASP A 75 -27.32 -1.46 -6.70
N GLU A 76 -26.86 -2.41 -5.88
CA GLU A 76 -27.73 -3.38 -5.20
C GLU A 76 -28.60 -2.72 -4.11
N ASN A 77 -28.02 -1.84 -3.28
CA ASN A 77 -28.78 -1.10 -2.26
C ASN A 77 -29.90 -0.26 -2.90
N ILE A 78 -29.61 0.42 -4.01
CA ILE A 78 -30.62 1.14 -4.81
C ILE A 78 -31.72 0.18 -5.29
N ARG A 79 -31.36 -0.99 -5.84
CA ARG A 79 -32.33 -1.97 -6.33
C ARG A 79 -33.22 -2.52 -5.20
N ILE A 80 -32.67 -2.71 -4.00
CA ILE A 80 -33.43 -3.09 -2.80
C ILE A 80 -34.39 -1.98 -2.37
N ILE A 81 -33.97 -0.71 -2.41
CA ILE A 81 -34.83 0.44 -2.07
C ILE A 81 -35.95 0.62 -3.12
N LEU A 82 -35.66 0.44 -4.41
CA LEU A 82 -36.69 0.44 -5.46
C LEU A 82 -37.73 -0.66 -5.20
N LYS A 83 -37.31 -1.90 -4.97
CA LYS A 83 -38.22 -3.00 -4.62
C LYS A 83 -39.05 -2.73 -3.35
N ARG A 84 -38.49 -1.99 -2.37
CA ARG A 84 -39.19 -1.54 -1.15
C ARG A 84 -40.21 -0.42 -1.36
N TYR A 85 -40.24 0.27 -2.50
CA TYR A 85 -41.15 1.41 -2.71
C TYR A 85 -41.90 1.43 -4.04
N ASP A 86 -41.61 0.52 -4.97
CA ASP A 86 -42.38 0.37 -6.21
C ASP A 86 -43.87 0.18 -5.90
N LEU A 87 -44.72 1.07 -6.39
CA LEU A 87 -46.12 1.22 -5.95
C LEU A 87 -47.14 0.80 -7.01
N ASP A 88 -46.75 0.78 -8.28
CA ASP A 88 -47.63 0.52 -9.43
C ASP A 88 -46.96 -0.23 -10.59
N GLN A 89 -45.63 -0.45 -10.58
CA GLN A 89 -44.88 -1.02 -11.71
C GLN A 89 -44.49 -2.49 -11.45
N GLY A 90 -44.54 -3.33 -12.50
CA GLY A 90 -44.26 -4.76 -12.40
C GLY A 90 -42.76 -5.08 -12.32
N LEU A 91 -42.39 -6.00 -11.43
CA LEU A 91 -41.03 -6.46 -11.10
C LEU A 91 -40.15 -7.01 -12.26
N GLY A 92 -40.61 -6.97 -13.53
CA GLY A 92 -39.94 -7.58 -14.68
C GLY A 92 -38.66 -6.85 -15.10
N ASP A 93 -38.77 -5.60 -15.52
CA ASP A 93 -37.70 -4.91 -16.27
C ASP A 93 -36.46 -4.58 -15.40
N LEU A 94 -36.61 -4.51 -14.08
CA LEU A 94 -35.49 -4.29 -13.13
C LEU A 94 -34.75 -5.57 -12.71
N LEU A 95 -35.11 -6.73 -13.29
CA LEU A 95 -34.40 -8.00 -13.11
C LEU A 95 -33.50 -8.37 -14.30
N SER A 96 -33.57 -7.62 -15.41
CA SER A 96 -32.73 -7.85 -16.58
C SER A 96 -31.26 -7.54 -16.32
N GLU A 97 -30.52 -8.62 -16.16
CA GLU A 97 -29.07 -8.76 -16.32
C GLU A 97 -28.14 -7.96 -15.38
N ARG A 98 -27.37 -8.74 -14.63
CA ARG A 98 -26.02 -8.39 -14.20
C ARG A 98 -25.14 -8.22 -15.46
N LYS A 99 -25.21 -7.07 -16.13
CA LYS A 99 -24.10 -6.55 -16.95
C LYS A 99 -22.91 -6.19 -16.05
N ALA A 100 -22.35 -7.19 -15.39
CA ALA A 100 -20.90 -7.27 -15.30
C ALA A 100 -20.40 -7.38 -16.75
N LEU A 101 -19.24 -6.79 -17.03
CA LEU A 101 -18.77 -6.59 -18.40
C LEU A 101 -18.76 -7.93 -19.16
N VAL A 102 -19.50 -7.98 -20.28
CA VAL A 102 -19.61 -9.20 -21.11
C VAL A 102 -18.30 -9.36 -21.85
N VAL A 103 -17.47 -10.30 -21.39
CA VAL A 103 -16.24 -10.70 -22.03
C VAL A 103 -16.58 -11.38 -23.37
N PRO A 104 -16.14 -10.86 -24.52
CA PRO A 104 -16.10 -11.65 -25.75
C PRO A 104 -15.09 -12.78 -25.56
N GLU A 105 -15.45 -14.04 -25.86
CA GLU A 105 -14.47 -15.12 -25.84
C GLU A 105 -13.33 -14.78 -26.84
N PRO A 106 -12.06 -14.79 -26.42
CA PRO A 106 -10.95 -14.58 -27.35
C PRO A 106 -10.88 -15.78 -28.30
N GLU A 107 -10.89 -15.52 -29.62
CA GLU A 107 -10.79 -16.60 -30.60
C GLU A 107 -9.48 -17.42 -30.39
N PRO A 108 -9.52 -18.75 -30.60
CA PRO A 108 -8.40 -19.63 -30.32
C PRO A 108 -7.32 -19.51 -31.40
N ASP A 109 -6.53 -18.44 -31.31
CA ASP A 109 -5.39 -18.21 -32.19
C ASP A 109 -4.40 -19.38 -32.09
N SER A 110 -3.86 -19.79 -33.23
CA SER A 110 -3.25 -21.12 -33.36
C SER A 110 -1.77 -21.18 -32.98
N ASP A 111 -1.41 -22.36 -32.44
CA ASP A 111 -0.06 -22.92 -32.27
C ASP A 111 0.70 -22.60 -30.97
N SER A 112 1.55 -23.55 -30.57
CA SER A 112 2.54 -23.51 -29.49
C SER A 112 2.06 -23.19 -28.05
N ASN A 113 1.43 -24.18 -27.39
CA ASN A 113 2.00 -24.90 -26.23
C ASN A 113 0.95 -25.77 -25.51
N GLN A 114 1.21 -27.08 -25.38
CA GLN A 114 0.23 -28.04 -24.84
C GLN A 114 0.28 -28.23 -23.31
N GLU A 115 1.28 -27.67 -22.61
CA GLU A 115 1.46 -27.86 -21.16
C GLU A 115 0.45 -27.07 -20.29
N ARG A 116 -0.22 -26.04 -20.83
CA ARG A 116 -1.27 -25.29 -20.11
C ARG A 116 -2.67 -25.91 -20.26
N LYS A 117 -2.80 -27.23 -20.16
CA LYS A 117 -4.12 -27.89 -20.22
C LYS A 117 -4.68 -28.24 -18.83
N ASP A 118 -3.81 -28.66 -17.90
CA ASP A 118 -4.23 -29.25 -16.62
C ASP A 118 -4.52 -28.20 -15.51
N GLU A 119 -4.30 -26.92 -15.77
CA GLU A 119 -4.64 -25.83 -14.83
C GLU A 119 -6.09 -25.31 -14.97
N ARG A 120 -6.77 -25.60 -16.09
CA ARG A 120 -8.09 -25.00 -16.40
C ARG A 120 -9.21 -25.44 -15.47
N ASP A 121 -9.11 -26.62 -14.86
CA ASP A 121 -10.10 -27.15 -13.91
C ASP A 121 -10.07 -26.46 -12.52
N ARG A 122 -9.30 -25.37 -12.36
CA ARG A 122 -9.26 -24.56 -11.11
C ARG A 122 -9.95 -23.18 -11.21
N GLY A 123 -10.55 -22.84 -12.35
CA GLY A 123 -10.90 -21.45 -12.72
C GLY A 123 -12.04 -20.75 -11.95
N GLU A 124 -13.12 -21.47 -11.59
CA GLU A 124 -14.45 -20.89 -11.24
C GLU A 124 -14.49 -19.84 -10.09
N ILE A 125 -13.43 -19.71 -9.28
CA ILE A 125 -13.45 -18.95 -8.03
C ILE A 125 -12.97 -17.50 -8.22
N PHE A 126 -11.99 -17.29 -9.10
CA PHE A 126 -11.34 -15.99 -9.30
C PHE A 126 -11.94 -15.16 -10.45
N GLU A 127 -12.78 -15.79 -11.29
CA GLU A 127 -13.36 -15.17 -12.49
C GLU A 127 -14.00 -13.79 -12.27
N PRO A 128 -14.78 -13.49 -11.21
CA PRO A 128 -15.45 -12.18 -11.12
C PRO A 128 -14.49 -10.99 -10.97
N ALA A 129 -13.35 -11.18 -10.31
CA ALA A 129 -12.34 -10.14 -10.10
C ALA A 129 -11.36 -10.06 -11.27
N PHE A 130 -10.91 -11.22 -11.77
CA PHE A 130 -10.05 -11.28 -12.96
C PHE A 130 -10.78 -10.84 -14.23
N SER A 131 -12.07 -11.17 -14.40
CA SER A 131 -12.90 -10.66 -15.51
C SER A 131 -12.97 -9.14 -15.51
N PHE A 132 -13.12 -8.50 -14.34
CA PHE A 132 -13.15 -7.04 -14.27
C PHE A 132 -11.83 -6.41 -14.71
N LEU A 133 -10.70 -6.82 -14.12
CA LEU A 133 -9.39 -6.27 -14.47
C LEU A 133 -8.97 -6.65 -15.91
N ALA A 134 -9.24 -7.87 -16.35
CA ALA A 134 -8.97 -8.29 -17.73
C ALA A 134 -9.83 -7.54 -18.75
N THR A 135 -11.07 -7.17 -18.42
CA THR A 135 -11.88 -6.33 -19.31
C THR A 135 -11.35 -4.90 -19.34
N LEU A 136 -10.96 -4.31 -18.21
CA LEU A 136 -10.30 -2.99 -18.20
C LEU A 136 -8.98 -2.99 -18.99
N ALA A 137 -8.22 -4.08 -18.93
CA ALA A 137 -6.95 -4.24 -19.66
C ALA A 137 -7.13 -4.52 -21.17
N SER A 138 -8.31 -4.95 -21.62
CA SER A 138 -8.62 -5.21 -23.03
C SER A 138 -9.52 -4.16 -23.68
N SER A 139 -10.25 -3.36 -22.88
CA SER A 139 -11.09 -2.28 -23.36
C SER A 139 -10.28 -1.01 -23.66
N THR A 140 -10.67 -0.28 -24.70
CA THR A 140 -10.15 1.06 -24.96
C THR A 140 -10.70 2.09 -23.95
N SER A 141 -10.07 3.27 -23.84
CA SER A 141 -10.56 4.37 -22.97
C SER A 141 -11.99 4.77 -23.32
N GLU A 142 -12.32 4.83 -24.61
CA GLU A 142 -13.64 5.22 -25.11
C GLU A 142 -14.72 4.19 -24.74
N GLU A 143 -14.41 2.89 -24.80
CA GLU A 143 -15.30 1.82 -24.34
C GLU A 143 -15.51 1.86 -22.82
N MET A 144 -14.43 2.05 -22.03
CA MET A 144 -14.52 2.17 -20.58
C MET A 144 -15.33 3.41 -20.14
N GLU A 145 -15.09 4.56 -20.77
CA GLU A 145 -15.85 5.80 -20.52
C GLU A 145 -17.33 5.62 -20.87
N SER A 146 -17.64 4.98 -21.99
CA SER A 146 -19.02 4.66 -22.41
C SER A 146 -19.74 3.72 -21.43
N GLN A 147 -19.07 2.65 -20.99
CA GLN A 147 -19.62 1.68 -20.02
C GLN A 147 -19.84 2.31 -18.63
N LEU A 148 -18.89 3.14 -18.17
CA LEU A 148 -19.01 3.88 -16.91
C LEU A 148 -20.14 4.92 -16.98
N GLN A 149 -20.34 5.56 -18.13
CA GLN A 149 -21.45 6.48 -18.37
C GLN A 149 -22.80 5.74 -18.38
N GLU A 150 -22.95 4.59 -19.07
CA GLU A 150 -24.18 3.77 -19.03
C GLU A 150 -24.53 3.38 -17.58
N ARG A 151 -23.53 2.92 -16.82
CA ARG A 151 -23.68 2.55 -15.40
C ARG A 151 -24.08 3.75 -14.53
N PHE A 152 -23.39 4.88 -14.67
CA PHE A 152 -23.70 6.12 -13.95
C PHE A 152 -25.11 6.62 -14.28
N GLU A 153 -25.52 6.62 -15.54
CA GLU A 153 -26.86 7.06 -15.94
C GLU A 153 -27.97 6.10 -15.51
N SER A 154 -27.69 4.80 -15.44
CA SER A 154 -28.59 3.81 -14.82
C SER A 154 -28.79 4.11 -13.34
N SER A 155 -27.69 4.22 -12.58
CA SER A 155 -27.71 4.50 -11.14
C SER A 155 -28.38 5.86 -10.83
N ARG A 156 -28.09 6.90 -11.62
CA ARG A 156 -28.73 8.24 -11.53
C ARG A 156 -30.24 8.21 -11.79
N ARG A 157 -30.71 7.46 -12.79
CA ARG A 157 -32.15 7.29 -13.07
C ARG A 157 -32.85 6.61 -11.90
N ALA A 158 -32.25 5.55 -11.35
CA ALA A 158 -32.78 4.81 -10.21
C ALA A 158 -32.84 5.67 -8.92
N VAL A 159 -31.81 6.48 -8.63
CA VAL A 159 -31.85 7.45 -7.51
C VAL A 159 -32.95 8.49 -7.73
N THR A 160 -33.13 8.99 -8.97
CA THR A 160 -34.20 9.95 -9.29
C THR A 160 -35.59 9.34 -9.05
N GLN A 161 -35.79 8.06 -9.40
CA GLN A 161 -37.04 7.35 -9.10
C GLN A 161 -37.29 7.27 -7.57
N ILE A 162 -36.26 6.91 -6.78
CA ILE A 162 -36.37 6.87 -5.30
C ILE A 162 -36.83 8.22 -4.73
N VAL A 163 -36.26 9.34 -5.20
CA VAL A 163 -36.70 10.69 -4.77
C VAL A 163 -38.16 10.93 -5.10
N THR A 164 -38.61 10.65 -6.34
CA THR A 164 -40.02 10.87 -6.72
C THR A 164 -41.00 9.95 -5.97
N MET A 165 -40.55 8.80 -5.47
CA MET A 165 -41.38 7.94 -4.61
C MET A 165 -41.43 8.46 -3.17
N TYR A 166 -40.33 9.01 -2.65
CA TYR A 166 -40.28 9.68 -1.36
C TYR A 166 -41.23 10.90 -1.33
N ASP A 167 -41.21 11.74 -2.37
CA ASP A 167 -42.10 12.91 -2.47
C ASP A 167 -43.59 12.51 -2.44
N LYS A 168 -43.97 11.52 -3.24
CA LYS A 168 -45.35 10.95 -3.26
C LYS A 168 -45.76 10.36 -1.91
N LEU A 169 -44.83 9.70 -1.22
CA LEU A 169 -45.08 9.13 0.11
C LEU A 169 -45.28 10.23 1.15
N GLN A 170 -44.46 11.28 1.11
CA GLN A 170 -44.56 12.44 1.98
C GLN A 170 -45.87 13.20 1.75
N GLU A 171 -46.30 13.37 0.50
CA GLU A 171 -47.61 13.97 0.16
C GLU A 171 -48.77 13.14 0.75
N ARG A 172 -48.75 11.81 0.58
CA ARG A 172 -49.77 10.91 1.17
C ARG A 172 -49.79 10.97 2.70
N VAL A 173 -48.63 11.01 3.36
CA VAL A 173 -48.53 11.18 4.82
C VAL A 173 -49.13 12.53 5.26
N ASN A 174 -48.89 13.60 4.51
CA ASN A 174 -49.47 14.91 4.79
C ASN A 174 -51.00 14.91 4.65
N VAL A 175 -51.55 14.28 3.60
CA VAL A 175 -53.00 14.15 3.37
C VAL A 175 -53.66 13.31 4.47
N LEU A 176 -53.10 12.16 4.82
CA LEU A 176 -53.62 11.32 5.91
C LEU A 176 -53.59 12.06 7.26
N SER A 177 -52.52 12.81 7.54
CA SER A 177 -52.44 13.67 8.72
C SER A 177 -53.52 14.76 8.72
N GLN A 178 -53.82 15.38 7.58
CA GLN A 178 -54.91 16.36 7.47
C GLN A 178 -56.29 15.73 7.70
N LYS A 179 -56.59 14.55 7.10
CA LYS A 179 -57.84 13.81 7.37
C LYS A 179 -57.98 13.49 8.86
N LEU A 180 -56.93 12.96 9.49
CA LEU A 180 -56.94 12.55 10.90
C LEU A 180 -57.14 13.75 11.86
N ASN A 181 -56.59 14.92 11.53
CA ASN A 181 -56.72 16.15 12.31
C ASN A 181 -57.98 16.99 11.97
N SER A 182 -58.83 16.53 11.04
CA SER A 182 -60.00 17.29 10.57
C SER A 182 -61.11 17.45 11.61
N GLY A 183 -61.18 16.56 12.60
CA GLY A 183 -62.26 16.49 13.59
C GLY A 183 -63.56 15.84 13.09
N ASP A 184 -63.65 15.49 11.80
CA ASP A 184 -64.75 14.71 11.24
C ASP A 184 -64.49 13.21 11.43
N VAL A 185 -65.38 12.54 12.16
CA VAL A 185 -65.29 11.10 12.44
C VAL A 185 -65.30 10.28 11.14
N SER A 186 -66.04 10.71 10.11
CA SER A 186 -66.10 9.98 8.84
C SER A 186 -64.78 10.05 8.06
N LEU A 187 -64.10 11.21 8.07
CA LEU A 187 -62.78 11.37 7.44
C LEU A 187 -61.69 10.70 8.28
N MET A 188 -61.84 10.67 9.60
CA MET A 188 -60.95 9.95 10.51
C MET A 188 -61.04 8.43 10.30
N GLU A 189 -62.25 7.87 10.19
CA GLU A 189 -62.44 6.45 9.89
C GLU A 189 -61.91 6.06 8.51
N GLU A 190 -62.15 6.88 7.48
CA GLU A 190 -61.57 6.67 6.15
C GLU A 190 -60.03 6.67 6.20
N ALA A 191 -59.42 7.64 6.88
CA ALA A 191 -57.96 7.73 7.02
C ALA A 191 -57.36 6.54 7.79
N VAL A 192 -58.06 6.02 8.81
CA VAL A 192 -57.63 4.84 9.57
C VAL A 192 -57.76 3.56 8.74
N GLN A 193 -58.81 3.42 7.92
CA GLN A 193 -58.96 2.30 6.99
C GLN A 193 -57.89 2.35 5.89
N GLU A 194 -57.67 3.52 5.30
CA GLU A 194 -56.64 3.76 4.29
C GLU A 194 -55.23 3.46 4.84
N LEU A 195 -54.90 3.97 6.04
CA LEU A 195 -53.63 3.69 6.71
C LEU A 195 -53.44 2.20 7.04
N ASN A 196 -54.46 1.52 7.56
CA ASN A 196 -54.40 0.07 7.80
C ASN A 196 -54.18 -0.73 6.51
N SER A 197 -54.77 -0.30 5.39
CA SER A 197 -54.55 -0.91 4.07
C SER A 197 -53.10 -0.76 3.61
N TYR A 198 -52.51 0.43 3.74
CA TYR A 198 -51.07 0.63 3.43
C TYR A 198 -50.17 -0.19 4.36
N LEU A 199 -50.43 -0.21 5.67
CA LEU A 199 -49.63 -0.98 6.63
C LEU A 199 -49.73 -2.49 6.39
N ALA A 200 -50.91 -3.02 6.03
CA ALA A 200 -51.07 -4.44 5.69
C ALA A 200 -50.30 -4.82 4.42
N ASN A 201 -50.33 -3.96 3.38
CA ASN A 201 -49.59 -4.19 2.14
C ASN A 201 -48.07 -4.08 2.34
N GLU A 202 -47.60 -3.09 3.12
CA GLU A 202 -46.17 -2.96 3.40
C GLU A 202 -45.67 -4.09 4.31
N ASN A 203 -46.43 -4.54 5.31
CA ASN A 203 -46.08 -5.73 6.09
C ASN A 203 -45.95 -6.99 5.21
N ARG A 204 -46.85 -7.17 4.23
CA ARG A 204 -46.74 -8.27 3.26
C ARG A 204 -45.45 -8.15 2.43
N ARG A 205 -45.14 -6.97 1.90
CA ARG A 205 -43.93 -6.76 1.09
C ARG A 205 -42.63 -6.88 1.91
N LEU A 206 -42.64 -6.43 3.16
CA LEU A 206 -41.51 -6.60 4.08
C LEU A 206 -41.25 -8.08 4.37
N GLN A 207 -42.29 -8.91 4.47
CA GLN A 207 -42.16 -10.37 4.55
C GLN A 207 -41.59 -10.95 3.26
N GLU A 208 -42.16 -10.63 2.09
CA GLU A 208 -41.68 -11.09 0.78
C GLU A 208 -40.19 -10.73 0.54
N LEU A 209 -39.76 -9.56 1.00
CA LEU A 209 -38.36 -9.14 0.94
C LEU A 209 -37.48 -9.86 1.99
N ALA A 210 -37.99 -10.10 3.21
CA ALA A 210 -37.27 -10.85 4.22
C ALA A 210 -37.00 -12.29 3.76
N ASP A 211 -38.00 -12.95 3.19
CA ASP A 211 -37.90 -14.31 2.64
C ASP A 211 -36.87 -14.36 1.49
N LEU A 212 -36.90 -13.39 0.57
CA LEU A 212 -35.92 -13.27 -0.52
C LEU A 212 -34.49 -13.04 -0.01
N LEU A 213 -34.31 -12.20 1.02
CA LEU A 213 -33.00 -11.94 1.61
C LEU A 213 -32.48 -13.15 2.40
N GLN A 214 -33.36 -13.89 3.09
CA GLN A 214 -32.99 -15.15 3.76
C GLN A 214 -32.56 -16.22 2.76
N GLU A 215 -33.28 -16.39 1.64
CA GLU A 215 -32.90 -17.35 0.60
C GLU A 215 -31.58 -16.96 -0.08
N LYS A 216 -31.36 -15.65 -0.34
CA LYS A 216 -30.07 -15.15 -0.82
C LYS A 216 -28.93 -15.40 0.18
N HIS A 217 -29.16 -15.18 1.47
CA HIS A 217 -28.19 -15.49 2.52
C HIS A 217 -27.89 -17.00 2.58
N ARG A 218 -28.92 -17.85 2.51
CA ARG A 218 -28.80 -19.32 2.50
C ARG A 218 -27.96 -19.80 1.32
N SER A 219 -28.24 -19.30 0.12
CA SER A 219 -27.47 -19.58 -1.10
C SER A 219 -26.01 -19.11 -0.97
N MET A 220 -25.77 -17.88 -0.51
CA MET A 220 -24.41 -17.34 -0.32
C MET A 220 -23.61 -18.12 0.73
N SER A 221 -24.25 -18.54 1.83
CA SER A 221 -23.63 -19.38 2.87
C SER A 221 -23.26 -20.77 2.34
N GLN A 222 -24.09 -21.34 1.46
CA GLN A 222 -23.81 -22.62 0.82
C GLN A 222 -22.62 -22.54 -0.14
N GLU A 223 -22.52 -21.49 -0.97
CA GLU A 223 -21.33 -21.29 -1.80
C GLU A 223 -20.08 -21.00 -0.97
N PHE A 224 -20.17 -20.17 0.08
CA PHE A 224 -19.06 -19.92 0.99
C PHE A 224 -18.53 -21.21 1.62
N SER A 225 -19.41 -22.10 2.10
CA SER A 225 -19.02 -23.39 2.67
C SER A 225 -18.35 -24.32 1.64
N LYS A 226 -18.81 -24.35 0.38
CA LYS A 226 -18.11 -25.09 -0.69
C LYS A 226 -16.72 -24.51 -0.97
N LEU A 227 -16.59 -23.20 -1.02
CA LEU A 227 -15.32 -22.50 -1.27
C LEU A 227 -14.33 -22.75 -0.12
N GLN A 228 -14.79 -22.67 1.13
CA GLN A 228 -13.99 -23.01 2.31
C GLN A 228 -13.46 -24.45 2.23
N GLY A 229 -14.30 -25.43 1.89
CA GLY A 229 -13.84 -26.82 1.69
C GLY A 229 -12.84 -26.98 0.53
N LYS A 230 -12.97 -26.21 -0.56
CA LYS A 230 -11.96 -26.14 -1.64
C LYS A 230 -10.62 -25.54 -1.15
N VAL A 231 -10.64 -24.62 -0.19
CA VAL A 231 -9.43 -24.03 0.43
C VAL A 231 -8.80 -25.00 1.43
N GLU A 232 -9.54 -25.54 2.40
CA GLU A 232 -9.05 -26.48 3.42
C GLU A 232 -8.39 -27.72 2.79
N THR A 233 -8.93 -28.22 1.68
CA THR A 233 -8.33 -29.33 0.91
C THR A 233 -7.10 -28.93 0.09
N ALA A 234 -6.95 -27.66 -0.28
CA ALA A 234 -5.73 -27.14 -0.89
C ALA A 234 -4.62 -26.92 0.15
N GLU A 235 -4.94 -26.31 1.30
CA GLU A 235 -4.04 -26.14 2.45
C GLU A 235 -3.50 -27.48 2.95
N SER A 236 -4.38 -28.49 3.10
CA SER A 236 -4.00 -29.85 3.45
C SER A 236 -3.00 -30.46 2.46
N ARG A 237 -3.13 -30.17 1.15
CA ARG A 237 -2.19 -30.62 0.12
C ARG A 237 -0.86 -29.86 0.17
N VAL A 238 -0.87 -28.57 0.50
CA VAL A 238 0.35 -27.78 0.70
C VAL A 238 1.14 -28.33 1.89
N SER A 239 0.51 -28.57 3.04
CA SER A 239 1.18 -29.11 4.23
C SER A 239 1.79 -30.51 4.00
N VAL A 240 1.10 -31.37 3.23
CA VAL A 240 1.69 -32.65 2.80
C VAL A 240 2.90 -32.45 1.88
N LEU A 241 2.86 -31.50 0.95
CA LEU A 241 4.02 -31.20 0.10
C LEU A 241 5.19 -30.63 0.91
N GLU A 242 4.94 -29.71 1.85
CA GLU A 242 5.94 -29.14 2.75
C GLU A 242 6.67 -30.22 3.56
N THR A 243 5.93 -31.14 4.20
CA THR A 243 6.54 -32.26 4.94
C THR A 243 7.36 -33.19 4.03
N THR A 244 6.91 -33.48 2.79
CA THR A 244 7.74 -34.25 1.83
C THR A 244 9.00 -33.50 1.38
N ILE A 245 8.96 -32.16 1.34
CA ILE A 245 10.14 -31.32 1.04
C ILE A 245 11.12 -31.37 2.22
N GLU A 246 10.65 -31.32 3.47
CA GLU A 246 11.50 -31.47 4.66
C GLU A 246 12.20 -32.84 4.72
N ASP A 247 11.46 -33.94 4.47
CA ASP A 247 12.02 -35.30 4.41
C ASP A 247 13.10 -35.42 3.32
N LEU A 248 12.84 -34.91 2.11
CA LEU A 248 13.80 -34.92 1.00
C LEU A 248 15.03 -34.04 1.26
N GLN A 249 14.86 -32.90 1.95
CA GLN A 249 15.98 -32.08 2.41
C GLN A 249 16.82 -32.83 3.45
N TRP A 250 16.20 -33.48 4.43
CA TRP A 250 16.90 -34.26 5.45
C TRP A 250 17.68 -35.43 4.85
N ASP A 251 17.08 -36.18 3.91
CA ASP A 251 17.77 -37.29 3.26
C ASP A 251 18.91 -36.82 2.35
N THR A 252 18.74 -35.69 1.66
CA THR A 252 19.81 -35.01 0.90
C THR A 252 20.98 -34.66 1.82
N ASP A 253 20.70 -34.10 3.00
CA ASP A 253 21.73 -33.68 3.95
C ASP A 253 22.40 -34.86 4.67
N LYS A 254 21.66 -35.95 4.89
CA LYS A 254 22.16 -37.25 5.37
C LYS A 254 23.08 -37.92 4.34
N ILE A 255 22.76 -37.81 3.05
CA ILE A 255 23.62 -38.23 1.94
C ILE A 255 24.90 -37.37 1.91
N ARG A 256 24.80 -36.02 1.92
CA ARG A 256 25.96 -35.12 2.01
C ARG A 256 26.85 -35.44 3.22
N LYS A 257 26.27 -35.71 4.40
CA LYS A 257 26.99 -36.10 5.63
C LYS A 257 27.62 -37.51 5.53
N ARG A 258 27.12 -38.40 4.67
CA ARG A 258 27.77 -39.68 4.33
C ARG A 258 28.89 -39.47 3.33
N GLU A 259 28.64 -38.72 2.27
CA GLU A 259 29.61 -38.35 1.22
C GLU A 259 30.83 -37.66 1.84
N GLN A 260 30.65 -36.60 2.64
CA GLN A 260 31.76 -35.96 3.36
C GLN A 260 32.52 -36.91 4.29
N ARG A 261 31.88 -37.94 4.88
CA ARG A 261 32.58 -38.96 5.68
C ARG A 261 33.37 -39.94 4.81
N LEU A 262 32.86 -40.27 3.61
CA LEU A 262 33.59 -41.05 2.62
C LEU A 262 34.75 -40.25 2.02
N ASN A 263 34.57 -38.96 1.72
CA ASN A 263 35.61 -38.07 1.21
C ASN A 263 36.69 -37.83 2.28
N ARG A 264 36.31 -37.64 3.56
CA ARG A 264 37.27 -37.64 4.68
C ARG A 264 37.96 -38.99 4.80
N HIS A 265 37.25 -40.12 4.82
CA HIS A 265 37.90 -41.43 4.91
C HIS A 265 38.71 -41.81 3.66
N LEU A 266 38.46 -41.22 2.49
CA LEU A 266 39.27 -41.38 1.29
C LEU A 266 40.52 -40.50 1.36
N ALA A 267 40.42 -39.26 1.84
CA ALA A 267 41.58 -38.42 2.14
C ALA A 267 42.43 -39.06 3.26
N ASP A 268 41.79 -39.47 4.35
CA ASP A 268 42.38 -40.28 5.41
C ASP A 268 43.05 -41.50 4.78
N VAL A 269 42.40 -42.30 3.91
CA VAL A 269 43.00 -43.54 3.37
C VAL A 269 44.09 -43.28 2.33
N LEU A 270 44.07 -42.15 1.62
CA LEU A 270 45.20 -41.69 0.81
C LEU A 270 46.40 -41.30 1.70
N GLU A 271 46.15 -40.77 2.91
CA GLU A 271 47.15 -40.53 3.96
C GLU A 271 47.42 -41.77 4.87
N ARG A 272 46.53 -42.76 4.85
CA ARG A 272 46.37 -43.79 5.90
C ARG A 272 45.61 -44.99 5.41
N VAL A 273 46.21 -45.77 4.60
CA VAL A 273 45.98 -47.20 4.68
C VAL A 273 45.88 -47.55 6.37
N ASN A 274 44.63 -47.75 7.29
CA ASN A 274 44.00 -47.73 8.97
C ASN A 274 42.67 -48.40 10.12
N SER A 275 41.63 -47.88 11.14
CA SER A 275 40.87 -48.27 12.71
C SER A 275 39.23 -48.52 13.55
N LYS A 276 38.63 -48.39 14.99
CA LYS A 276 37.31 -49.02 16.02
C LYS A 276 36.28 -48.49 17.50
N GLY A 277 35.22 -49.11 18.46
CA GLY A 277 34.11 -48.68 19.81
C GLY A 277 33.03 -49.47 21.14
N TYR A 278 31.94 -49.03 22.16
CA TYR A 278 31.10 -49.57 23.65
C TYR A 278 29.45 -49.35 24.54
N LYS A 279 28.81 -49.72 25.92
CA LYS A 279 27.24 -49.64 26.82
C LYS A 279 26.52 -50.07 28.51
N VAL A 280 25.18 -49.89 29.28
CA VAL A 280 24.41 -50.17 30.90
C VAL A 280 22.69 -50.33 31.67
N TYR A 281 22.05 -50.43 33.10
CA TYR A 281 20.49 -50.81 33.95
C TYR A 281 19.67 -50.65 35.64
N GLY A 282 18.29 -50.99 36.33
CA GLY A 282 17.41 -50.91 37.91
C GLY A 282 15.77 -51.37 38.73
N ALA A 283 15.06 -51.28 40.13
CA ALA A 283 13.53 -51.72 41.01
C ALA A 283 12.75 -51.41 42.71
N GLY A 284 11.57 -51.59 43.75
CA GLY A 284 10.01 -52.10 44.51
C GLY A 284 9.21 -51.88 46.21
N SER A 285 8.03 -52.13 47.25
CA SER A 285 6.44 -52.62 47.96
C SER A 285 5.51 -52.42 49.60
N SER A 286 4.13 -52.83 50.27
CA SER A 286 3.15 -52.68 51.80
C SER A 286 1.55 -53.38 52.51
N LEU A 287 0.43 -53.43 53.64
CA LEU A 287 -0.46 -53.15 55.19
C LEU A 287 -2.10 -53.80 55.92
N TYR A 288 -3.21 -53.87 57.07
CA TYR A 288 -4.09 -53.67 58.64
C TYR A 288 -5.69 -54.30 59.49
N GLY A 289 -6.53 -54.10 60.80
CA GLY A 289 -8.03 -54.66 61.67
C GLY A 289 -9.07 -54.38 63.25
N GLY A 290 -10.38 -54.92 63.95
CA GLY A 290 -11.43 -54.72 65.42
C GLY A 290 -13.01 -55.39 66.26
N THR A 291 -13.86 -55.19 67.58
CA THR A 291 -15.37 -55.80 68.43
C THR A 291 -16.39 -55.53 70.02
N ILE A 292 -17.77 -55.95 70.66
CA ILE A 292 -18.78 -55.79 72.18
C ILE A 292 -20.42 -56.41 72.94
N THR A 293 -21.23 -56.34 74.30
CA THR A 293 -22.78 -56.85 75.13
C THR A 293 -23.77 -56.59 76.74
N ILE A 294 -25.16 -57.00 77.38
CA ILE A 294 -26.35 -56.70 78.81
C ILE A 294 -27.10 -58.10 79.61
N ASN A 295 -27.70 -58.21 80.96
CA ASN A 295 -28.79 -59.14 81.76
C ASN A 295 -29.76 -58.73 83.14
N SER A 296 -30.85 -59.49 83.72
CA SER A 296 -31.97 -59.50 84.91
C SER A 296 -33.44 -59.01 84.63
N ARG A 297 -34.62 -59.39 85.29
CA ARG A 297 -36.06 -59.15 84.81
C ARG A 297 -36.37 -57.70 84.34
N LYS A 298 -35.32 -56.78 84.39
CA LYS A 298 -34.82 -55.63 83.46
C LYS A 298 -33.22 -55.26 83.08
N PHE A 299 -32.17 -56.01 82.48
CA PHE A 299 -31.52 -55.91 81.02
C PHE A 299 -32.57 -56.75 80.19
N GLU A 300 -33.66 -57.26 80.85
CA GLU A 300 -34.89 -57.93 80.36
C GLU A 300 -36.09 -56.92 80.27
N GLU A 301 -37.33 -57.38 80.03
CA GLU A 301 -38.58 -56.62 79.79
C GLU A 301 -38.44 -55.09 79.52
N MET A 302 -38.60 -54.17 80.50
CA MET A 302 -38.59 -52.71 80.21
C MET A 302 -37.22 -52.19 79.73
N ASN A 303 -36.13 -52.83 80.13
CA ASN A 303 -34.79 -52.41 79.75
C ASN A 303 -34.37 -53.06 78.43
N ALA A 304 -34.88 -54.26 78.13
CA ALA A 304 -34.85 -54.82 76.78
C ALA A 304 -35.68 -53.96 75.80
N GLU A 305 -36.87 -53.50 76.19
CA GLU A 305 -37.64 -52.51 75.43
C GLU A 305 -36.88 -51.17 75.30
N LEU A 306 -36.16 -50.74 76.33
CA LEU A 306 -35.34 -49.52 76.29
C LEU A 306 -34.12 -49.68 75.38
N GLU A 307 -33.46 -50.84 75.40
CA GLU A 307 -32.36 -51.19 74.49
C GLU A 307 -32.83 -51.32 73.06
N GLU A 308 -33.93 -52.02 72.79
CA GLU A 308 -34.52 -52.12 71.45
C GLU A 308 -34.88 -50.72 70.92
N ASN A 309 -35.41 -49.83 71.77
CA ASN A 309 -35.65 -48.43 71.39
C ASN A 309 -34.37 -47.61 71.23
N GLN A 310 -33.32 -47.85 72.03
CA GLN A 310 -32.02 -47.20 71.87
C GLN A 310 -31.31 -47.66 70.59
N GLU A 311 -31.29 -48.96 70.31
CA GLU A 311 -30.76 -49.55 69.08
C GLU A 311 -31.56 -49.08 67.85
N LEU A 312 -32.89 -49.07 67.92
CA LEU A 312 -33.74 -48.52 66.83
C LEU A 312 -33.50 -47.02 66.61
N ALA A 313 -33.29 -46.24 67.68
CA ALA A 313 -32.95 -44.82 67.57
C ALA A 313 -31.54 -44.61 67.01
N GLN A 314 -30.56 -45.41 67.44
CA GLN A 314 -29.18 -45.37 66.97
C GLN A 314 -29.08 -45.79 65.49
N ASN A 315 -29.81 -46.83 65.09
CA ASN A 315 -29.92 -47.28 63.70
C ASN A 315 -30.55 -46.18 62.83
N ARG A 316 -31.69 -45.61 63.23
CA ARG A 316 -32.33 -44.48 62.52
C ARG A 316 -31.43 -43.24 62.46
N LEU A 317 -30.68 -42.94 63.52
CA LEU A 317 -29.71 -41.85 63.52
C LEU A 317 -28.60 -42.12 62.49
N SER A 318 -28.01 -43.31 62.49
CA SER A 318 -26.96 -43.68 61.53
C SER A 318 -27.47 -43.71 60.08
N GLU A 319 -28.74 -44.09 59.86
CA GLU A 319 -29.39 -44.08 58.55
C GLU A 319 -29.65 -42.64 58.08
N LEU A 320 -30.08 -41.74 58.97
CA LEU A 320 -30.24 -40.31 58.68
C LEU A 320 -28.89 -39.60 58.48
N GLU A 321 -27.86 -39.93 59.25
CA GLU A 321 -26.50 -39.40 59.08
C GLU A 321 -25.90 -39.86 57.75
N LYS A 322 -26.07 -41.13 57.39
CA LYS A 322 -25.67 -41.66 56.09
C LYS A 322 -26.44 -41.00 54.95
N LEU A 323 -27.77 -40.89 55.03
CA LEU A 323 -28.57 -40.18 54.02
C LEU A 323 -28.19 -38.70 53.90
N ARG A 324 -27.77 -38.05 55.00
CA ARG A 324 -27.23 -36.68 54.96
C ARG A 324 -25.89 -36.63 54.22
N GLN A 325 -24.98 -37.56 54.50
CA GLN A 325 -23.71 -37.68 53.79
C GLN A 325 -23.91 -37.99 52.30
N ASP A 326 -24.76 -38.97 51.96
CA ASP A 326 -25.09 -39.32 50.57
C ASP A 326 -25.63 -38.09 49.81
N LEU A 327 -26.45 -37.25 50.46
CA LEU A 327 -26.98 -36.01 49.89
C LEU A 327 -25.90 -34.91 49.73
N GLU A 328 -24.98 -34.79 50.69
CA GLU A 328 -23.82 -33.88 50.64
C GLU A 328 -22.81 -34.31 49.56
N GLU A 329 -22.59 -35.61 49.36
CA GLU A 329 -21.79 -36.16 48.27
C GLU A 329 -22.47 -35.95 46.91
N VAL A 330 -23.78 -36.21 46.79
CA VAL A 330 -24.53 -35.97 45.54
C VAL A 330 -24.59 -34.48 45.19
N THR A 331 -24.76 -33.58 46.15
CA THR A 331 -24.77 -32.13 45.86
C THR A 331 -23.40 -31.61 45.47
N THR A 332 -22.33 -32.01 46.15
CA THR A 332 -20.96 -31.63 45.75
C THR A 332 -20.52 -32.25 44.43
N GLN A 333 -21.03 -33.44 44.06
CA GLN A 333 -20.87 -33.98 42.70
C GLN A 333 -21.66 -33.16 41.67
N ASN A 334 -22.90 -32.79 41.98
CA ASN A 334 -23.77 -32.00 41.09
C ASN A 334 -23.17 -30.62 40.78
N ASP A 335 -22.53 -29.96 41.76
CA ASP A 335 -21.87 -28.67 41.55
C ASP A 335 -20.55 -28.77 40.77
N LYS A 336 -19.78 -29.86 40.93
CA LYS A 336 -18.63 -30.14 40.04
C LYS A 336 -19.09 -30.28 38.59
N LEU A 337 -20.10 -31.12 38.35
CA LEU A 337 -20.68 -31.33 37.01
C LEU A 337 -21.24 -30.04 36.39
N LYS A 338 -21.78 -29.09 37.18
CA LYS A 338 -22.19 -27.76 36.68
C LYS A 338 -21.00 -26.91 36.20
N VAL A 339 -19.83 -27.02 36.85
CA VAL A 339 -18.61 -26.29 36.45
C VAL A 339 -18.01 -26.93 35.21
N ASP A 340 -17.88 -28.26 35.21
CA ASP A 340 -17.34 -29.03 34.08
C ASP A 340 -18.19 -28.83 32.81
N LEU A 341 -19.53 -28.81 32.94
CA LEU A 341 -20.44 -28.55 31.83
C LEU A 341 -20.27 -27.15 31.23
N ARG A 342 -20.09 -26.09 32.06
CA ARG A 342 -19.84 -24.73 31.55
C ARG A 342 -18.53 -24.67 30.78
N ARG A 343 -17.47 -25.26 31.34
CA ARG A 343 -16.16 -25.32 30.70
C ARG A 343 -16.20 -26.10 29.39
N ALA A 344 -16.91 -27.23 29.35
CA ALA A 344 -17.11 -28.01 28.12
C ALA A 344 -17.83 -27.18 27.04
N VAL A 345 -18.86 -26.41 27.40
CA VAL A 345 -19.53 -25.49 26.47
C VAL A 345 -18.57 -24.39 25.98
N GLU A 346 -17.74 -23.80 26.85
CA GLU A 346 -16.75 -22.79 26.44
C GLU A 346 -15.69 -23.35 25.48
N GLU A 347 -15.14 -24.55 25.71
CA GLU A 347 -14.16 -25.14 24.79
C GLU A 347 -14.82 -25.59 23.47
N VAL A 348 -16.02 -26.20 23.50
CA VAL A 348 -16.76 -26.55 22.27
C VAL A 348 -17.10 -25.30 21.45
N VAL A 349 -17.44 -24.17 22.09
CA VAL A 349 -17.64 -22.89 21.40
C VAL A 349 -16.35 -22.38 20.75
N LYS A 350 -15.17 -22.59 21.36
CA LYS A 350 -13.88 -22.24 20.73
C LYS A 350 -13.49 -23.18 19.59
N GLU A 351 -13.93 -24.43 19.64
CA GLU A 351 -13.68 -25.43 18.59
C GLU A 351 -14.56 -25.25 17.34
N THR A 352 -15.69 -24.52 17.41
CA THR A 352 -16.56 -24.35 16.23
C THR A 352 -15.85 -23.60 15.08
N PRO A 353 -16.19 -23.88 13.81
CA PRO A 353 -15.59 -23.19 12.68
C PRO A 353 -15.92 -21.69 12.68
N GLU A 354 -17.08 -21.28 13.19
CA GLU A 354 -17.46 -19.86 13.27
C GLU A 354 -16.54 -19.07 14.22
N TYR A 355 -16.25 -19.62 15.41
CA TYR A 355 -15.33 -18.97 16.35
C TYR A 355 -13.91 -18.93 15.78
N ARG A 356 -13.39 -20.04 15.24
CA ARG A 356 -12.04 -20.09 14.66
C ARG A 356 -11.90 -19.20 13.42
N CYS A 357 -12.92 -19.12 12.58
CA CYS A 357 -12.95 -18.20 11.43
C CYS A 357 -12.96 -16.73 11.90
N MET A 358 -13.79 -16.38 12.88
CA MET A 358 -13.81 -15.04 13.47
C MET A 358 -12.49 -14.67 14.18
N GLN A 359 -11.86 -15.61 14.88
CA GLN A 359 -10.54 -15.45 15.50
C GLN A 359 -9.45 -15.22 14.44
N SER A 360 -9.48 -15.96 13.33
CA SER A 360 -8.57 -15.78 12.21
C SER A 360 -8.74 -14.40 11.55
N GLN A 361 -9.98 -14.03 11.21
CA GLN A 361 -10.30 -12.70 10.65
C GLN A 361 -9.85 -11.57 11.57
N PHE A 362 -10.10 -11.66 12.88
CA PHE A 362 -9.62 -10.68 13.85
C PHE A 362 -8.08 -10.60 13.90
N SER A 363 -7.39 -11.74 13.81
CA SER A 363 -5.92 -11.79 13.80
C SER A 363 -5.33 -11.15 12.55
N VAL A 364 -5.94 -11.36 11.38
CA VAL A 364 -5.55 -10.69 10.12
C VAL A 364 -5.75 -9.18 10.24
N LEU A 365 -6.95 -8.72 10.60
CA LEU A 365 -7.27 -7.29 10.75
C LEU A 365 -6.39 -6.59 11.80
N TYR A 366 -6.04 -7.28 12.88
CA TYR A 366 -5.13 -6.76 13.91
C TYR A 366 -3.70 -6.58 13.38
N ASN A 367 -3.19 -7.54 12.62
CA ASN A 367 -1.87 -7.46 12.00
C ASN A 367 -1.80 -6.40 10.88
N GLU A 368 -2.84 -6.31 10.03
CA GLU A 368 -2.98 -5.24 9.04
C GLU A 368 -2.99 -3.86 9.69
N SER A 369 -3.74 -3.69 10.79
CA SER A 369 -3.79 -2.44 11.57
C SER A 369 -2.41 -2.06 12.15
N LEU A 370 -1.64 -3.03 12.64
CA LEU A 370 -0.26 -2.83 13.09
C LEU A 370 0.68 -2.43 11.94
N GLN A 371 0.56 -3.07 10.76
CA GLN A 371 1.41 -2.78 9.62
C GLN A 371 1.12 -1.40 9.01
N LEU A 372 -0.16 -1.04 8.83
CA LEU A 372 -0.60 0.29 8.41
C LEU A 372 -0.12 1.38 9.37
N LYS A 373 -0.07 1.09 10.68
CA LYS A 373 0.48 2.02 11.67
C LYS A 373 1.99 2.23 11.52
N SER A 374 2.75 1.18 11.21
CA SER A 374 4.19 1.32 10.91
C SER A 374 4.41 2.23 9.69
N GLN A 375 3.74 1.93 8.58
CA GLN A 375 3.81 2.70 7.34
C GLN A 375 3.41 4.17 7.55
N LEU A 376 2.41 4.45 8.39
CA LEU A 376 2.00 5.80 8.76
C LEU A 376 3.11 6.57 9.48
N ASP A 377 3.79 5.95 10.45
CA ASP A 377 4.85 6.58 11.25
C ASP A 377 6.19 6.68 10.46
N GLU A 378 6.45 5.75 9.55
CA GLU A 378 7.52 5.85 8.54
C GLU A 378 7.28 7.02 7.57
N ALA A 379 6.08 7.13 7.00
CA ALA A 379 5.70 8.22 6.08
C ALA A 379 5.73 9.60 6.77
N ARG A 380 5.30 9.68 8.04
CA ARG A 380 5.45 10.88 8.88
C ARG A 380 6.91 11.27 9.07
N THR A 381 7.78 10.29 9.31
CA THR A 381 9.23 10.52 9.50
C THR A 381 9.88 11.01 8.20
N LEU A 382 9.55 10.39 7.06
CA LEU A 382 10.01 10.81 5.74
C LEU A 382 9.53 12.23 5.40
N LEU A 383 8.25 12.54 5.61
CA LEU A 383 7.68 13.87 5.39
C LEU A 383 8.39 14.94 6.24
N HIS A 384 8.69 14.63 7.51
CA HIS A 384 9.43 15.55 8.37
C HIS A 384 10.87 15.76 7.87
N GLY A 385 11.54 14.68 7.42
CA GLY A 385 12.86 14.73 6.79
C GLY A 385 12.88 15.64 5.56
N THR A 386 11.98 15.40 4.60
CA THR A 386 11.85 16.19 3.37
C THR A 386 11.51 17.66 3.64
N ARG A 387 10.63 17.95 4.61
CA ARG A 387 10.36 19.33 5.03
C ARG A 387 11.61 20.00 5.60
N SER A 388 12.38 19.28 6.43
CA SER A 388 13.62 19.80 7.04
C SER A 388 14.78 19.94 6.05
N THR A 389 14.87 19.14 4.98
CA THR A 389 15.88 19.35 3.93
C THR A 389 15.49 20.51 3.01
N HIS A 390 14.23 20.59 2.59
CA HIS A 390 13.74 21.70 1.76
C HIS A 390 13.87 23.07 2.47
N GLN A 391 13.51 23.14 3.76
CA GLN A 391 13.70 24.35 4.58
C GLN A 391 15.15 24.86 4.55
N ARG A 392 16.13 23.97 4.73
CA ARG A 392 17.57 24.33 4.67
C ARG A 392 18.02 24.76 3.27
N GLN A 393 17.39 24.23 2.21
CA GLN A 393 17.67 24.61 0.83
C GLN A 393 17.16 26.04 0.55
N VAL A 394 15.97 26.39 1.03
CA VAL A 394 15.42 27.76 0.94
C VAL A 394 16.34 28.74 1.69
N GLU A 395 16.71 28.42 2.94
CA GLU A 395 17.65 29.22 3.75
C GLU A 395 19.06 29.36 3.15
N LEU A 396 19.44 28.51 2.18
CA LEU A 396 20.70 28.64 1.43
C LEU A 396 20.51 29.59 0.24
N ILE A 397 19.44 29.40 -0.53
CA ILE A 397 19.10 30.25 -1.69
C ILE A 397 18.89 31.71 -1.25
N GLU A 398 18.17 31.95 -0.15
CA GLU A 398 17.99 33.29 0.44
C GLU A 398 19.34 33.96 0.82
N ARG A 399 20.31 33.18 1.34
CA ARG A 399 21.65 33.70 1.67
C ARG A 399 22.43 34.05 0.41
N ASP A 400 22.37 33.22 -0.62
CA ASP A 400 23.08 33.44 -1.87
C ASP A 400 22.47 34.60 -2.69
N GLU A 401 21.15 34.76 -2.70
CA GLU A 401 20.45 35.92 -3.26
C GLU A 401 20.87 37.23 -2.56
N VAL A 402 20.84 37.25 -1.22
CA VAL A 402 21.31 38.41 -0.43
C VAL A 402 22.82 38.67 -0.63
N SER A 403 23.62 37.64 -0.89
CA SER A 403 25.05 37.76 -1.23
C SER A 403 25.24 38.37 -2.62
N LEU A 404 24.48 37.92 -3.61
CA LEU A 404 24.52 38.43 -4.99
C LEU A 404 24.03 39.88 -5.08
N HIS A 405 22.94 40.23 -4.41
CA HIS A 405 22.45 41.61 -4.35
C HIS A 405 23.46 42.56 -3.70
N LYS A 406 24.22 42.13 -2.69
CA LYS A 406 25.31 42.93 -2.11
C LYS A 406 26.42 43.19 -3.12
N LYS A 407 26.86 42.17 -3.86
CA LYS A 407 27.87 42.31 -4.93
C LYS A 407 27.40 43.28 -6.02
N LEU A 408 26.23 43.01 -6.60
CA LEU A 408 25.65 43.83 -7.66
C LEU A 408 25.48 45.30 -7.22
N ARG A 409 25.04 45.54 -5.98
CA ARG A 409 24.95 46.90 -5.44
C ARG A 409 26.31 47.59 -5.30
N THR A 410 27.36 46.85 -4.94
CA THR A 410 28.73 47.38 -4.90
C THR A 410 29.27 47.68 -6.31
N GLU A 411 29.01 46.81 -7.28
CA GLU A 411 29.37 47.01 -8.69
C GLU A 411 28.66 48.23 -9.29
N VAL A 412 27.36 48.41 -9.03
CA VAL A 412 26.60 49.60 -9.45
C VAL A 412 27.21 50.88 -8.89
N ILE A 413 27.55 50.93 -7.60
CA ILE A 413 28.19 52.11 -6.99
C ILE A 413 29.55 52.41 -7.65
N GLN A 414 30.36 51.38 -7.94
CA GLN A 414 31.64 51.55 -8.64
C GLN A 414 31.46 52.05 -10.10
N LEU A 415 30.40 51.62 -10.78
CA LEU A 415 30.03 52.12 -12.12
C LEU A 415 29.49 53.56 -12.07
N GLU A 416 28.78 53.95 -11.02
CA GLU A 416 28.33 55.32 -10.79
C GLU A 416 29.52 56.26 -10.49
N ASP A 417 30.44 55.85 -9.62
CA ASP A 417 31.67 56.59 -9.31
C ASP A 417 32.57 56.78 -10.54
N THR A 418 32.79 55.71 -11.32
CA THR A 418 33.61 55.80 -12.54
C THR A 418 32.93 56.62 -13.64
N LEU A 419 31.60 56.54 -13.79
CA LEU A 419 30.85 57.42 -14.69
C LEU A 419 30.93 58.90 -14.27
N ALA A 420 30.89 59.19 -12.96
CA ALA A 420 31.06 60.54 -12.43
C ALA A 420 32.48 61.07 -12.69
N GLN A 421 33.51 60.24 -12.51
CA GLN A 421 34.90 60.60 -12.82
C GLN A 421 35.11 60.88 -14.31
N VAL A 422 34.62 60.01 -15.22
CA VAL A 422 34.72 60.22 -16.67
C VAL A 422 33.96 61.48 -17.12
N ARG A 423 32.80 61.78 -16.53
CA ARG A 423 32.08 63.05 -16.79
C ARG A 423 32.89 64.28 -16.34
N LYS A 424 33.58 64.20 -15.22
CA LYS A 424 34.46 65.27 -14.73
C LYS A 424 35.68 65.45 -15.64
N GLU A 425 36.32 64.36 -16.07
CA GLU A 425 37.44 64.40 -17.02
C GLU A 425 37.03 64.99 -18.37
N TYR A 426 35.85 64.61 -18.89
CA TYR A 426 35.27 65.20 -20.10
C TYR A 426 35.06 66.72 -19.96
N GLU A 427 34.44 67.19 -18.87
CA GLU A 427 34.18 68.62 -18.70
C GLU A 427 35.48 69.42 -18.46
N MET A 428 36.48 68.86 -17.78
CA MET A 428 37.82 69.47 -17.68
C MET A 428 38.47 69.60 -19.07
N LEU A 429 38.52 68.52 -19.86
CA LEU A 429 39.09 68.53 -21.21
C LEU A 429 38.33 69.47 -22.16
N ARG A 430 37.01 69.58 -22.00
CA ARG A 430 36.17 70.54 -22.72
C ARG A 430 36.51 71.99 -22.34
N ILE A 431 36.69 72.29 -21.05
CA ILE A 431 37.10 73.62 -20.59
C ILE A 431 38.52 73.95 -21.09
N GLU A 432 39.46 73.00 -21.07
CA GLU A 432 40.80 73.16 -21.64
C GLU A 432 40.76 73.45 -23.15
N PHE A 433 39.88 72.77 -23.89
CA PHE A 433 39.66 73.01 -25.31
C PHE A 433 39.03 74.39 -25.58
N GLU A 434 37.99 74.77 -24.85
CA GLU A 434 37.34 76.09 -24.96
C GLU A 434 38.32 77.23 -24.62
N GLN A 435 39.17 77.06 -23.60
CA GLN A 435 40.25 78.00 -23.28
C GLN A 435 41.32 78.08 -24.38
N THR A 436 41.75 76.93 -24.92
CA THR A 436 42.75 76.86 -25.99
C THR A 436 42.24 77.53 -27.28
N LEU A 437 40.96 77.32 -27.60
CA LEU A 437 40.30 77.95 -28.74
C LEU A 437 40.20 79.46 -28.57
N ALA A 438 39.73 79.94 -27.41
CA ALA A 438 39.66 81.37 -27.10
C ALA A 438 41.04 82.06 -27.12
N ALA A 439 42.09 81.40 -26.63
CA ALA A 439 43.46 81.92 -26.69
C ALA A 439 43.97 82.02 -28.15
N ASN A 440 43.66 81.03 -29.00
CA ASN A 440 44.01 81.05 -30.41
C ASN A 440 43.24 82.13 -31.19
N GLU A 441 41.96 82.35 -30.88
CA GLU A 441 41.17 83.44 -31.45
C GLU A 441 41.74 84.82 -31.06
N GLN A 442 42.12 85.02 -29.79
CA GLN A 442 42.78 86.27 -29.33
C GLN A 442 44.17 86.47 -29.94
N ALA A 443 44.91 85.39 -30.21
CA ALA A 443 46.15 85.46 -30.98
C ALA A 443 45.92 85.84 -32.46
N GLY A 444 44.71 85.69 -33.00
CA GLY A 444 44.35 86.04 -34.38
C GLY A 444 44.59 87.51 -34.73
N PRO A 445 43.97 88.48 -34.01
CA PRO A 445 44.25 89.90 -34.14
C PRO A 445 45.72 90.27 -33.95
N ILE A 446 46.37 89.78 -32.90
CA ILE A 446 47.80 90.05 -32.63
C ILE A 446 48.68 89.57 -33.80
N ASN A 447 48.40 88.39 -34.35
CA ASN A 447 49.10 87.88 -35.53
C ASN A 447 48.72 88.61 -36.83
N ARG A 448 47.61 89.35 -36.90
CA ARG A 448 47.31 90.26 -38.02
C ARG A 448 48.05 91.59 -37.83
N GLU A 449 47.99 92.19 -36.65
CA GLU A 449 48.71 93.42 -36.31
C GLU A 449 50.22 93.25 -36.43
N MET A 450 50.79 92.13 -36.01
CA MET A 450 52.22 91.84 -36.22
C MET A 450 52.58 91.70 -37.71
N ARG A 451 51.68 91.18 -38.56
CA ARG A 451 51.89 91.12 -40.02
C ARG A 451 51.71 92.48 -40.71
N HIS A 452 50.72 93.27 -40.30
CA HIS A 452 50.56 94.66 -40.75
C HIS A 452 51.75 95.51 -40.31
N LEU A 453 52.20 95.34 -39.06
CA LEU A 453 53.41 95.96 -38.54
C LEU A 453 54.60 95.52 -39.39
N ILE A 454 54.91 94.24 -39.59
CA ILE A 454 56.03 93.81 -40.45
C ILE A 454 55.96 94.44 -41.86
N SER A 455 54.76 94.50 -42.47
CA SER A 455 54.53 95.18 -43.74
C SER A 455 54.80 96.70 -43.68
N SER A 456 54.62 97.35 -42.52
CA SER A 456 54.93 98.76 -42.31
C SER A 456 56.43 99.09 -42.34
N PRO A 457 57.38 98.59 -41.50
CA PRO A 457 58.80 98.78 -41.75
C PRO A 457 59.32 98.15 -43.04
N GLN A 458 58.64 97.15 -43.65
CA GLN A 458 58.97 96.77 -45.02
C GLN A 458 58.70 97.93 -45.99
N ASN A 459 57.48 98.47 -46.04
CA ASN A 459 57.12 99.60 -46.91
C ASN A 459 57.90 100.89 -46.56
N HIS A 460 58.11 101.17 -45.27
CA HIS A 460 58.88 102.32 -44.78
C HIS A 460 60.39 102.17 -44.99
N ASN A 461 60.93 100.96 -45.27
CA ASN A 461 62.29 100.80 -45.81
C ASN A 461 62.37 100.99 -47.34
N HIS A 462 61.23 100.99 -48.04
CA HIS A 462 61.16 101.26 -49.48
C HIS A 462 60.87 102.74 -49.79
N GLN A 463 60.03 103.43 -48.99
CA GLN A 463 59.70 104.84 -49.18
C GLN A 463 60.91 105.81 -49.23
N PRO A 464 61.89 105.79 -48.29
CA PRO A 464 63.03 106.69 -48.36
C PRO A 464 63.94 106.41 -49.57
N LYS A 465 63.90 105.19 -50.13
CA LYS A 465 64.58 104.84 -51.39
C LYS A 465 63.83 105.31 -52.64
N GLY A 466 62.59 105.76 -52.49
CA GLY A 466 61.79 106.37 -53.56
C GLY A 466 61.96 107.89 -53.66
N GLU A 467 62.23 108.58 -52.55
CA GLU A 467 62.41 110.04 -52.54
C GLU A 467 63.86 110.49 -52.81
N GLU A 468 64.85 109.58 -52.75
CA GLU A 468 66.22 109.81 -53.24
C GLU A 468 66.38 109.64 -54.78
N LEU A 469 65.30 109.37 -55.52
CA LEU A 469 65.31 109.25 -56.99
C LEU A 469 64.45 110.34 -57.65
N ARG A 470 65.05 111.51 -57.84
CA ARG A 470 64.45 112.67 -58.53
C ARG A 470 65.45 113.39 -59.44
#